data_AF-Q7VJH5-F1
#
_entry.id   AF-Q7VJH5-F1
#
_cell.length_a   1.000
_cell.length_b   1.000
_cell.length_c   1.000
_cell.angle_alpha   90.00
_cell.angle_beta   90.00
_cell.angle_gamma   90.00
#
_symmetry.space_group_name_H-M   'P 1'
#
loop_
_entity.id
_entity.type
_entity.pdbx_description
1 polymer ?
#
loop_
_entity_poly.entity_id
_entity_poly.type
_entity_poly.pdbx_seq_one_letter_code
_entity_poly.pdbx_strand_id
1 'polypeptide(L)'
;MSALSAVKNEIPLQPNRVFAAILLRYGYNPKMMWKRNGVYGCGNSGFRFYPKDWTFSISRWKTEYVGGQYERNFVDTFYKVVFNIATNSISWHELQDVYEVSA
;
A
#
# COMPACT_ATOMS: atom_id res chain seq x y z
N MET A 1 -7.24 -21.53 37.28
CA MET A 1 -7.92 -20.22 37.39
C MET A 1 -7.65 -19.46 36.10
N SER A 2 -8.68 -19.27 35.29
CA SER A 2 -8.63 -18.59 34.01
C SER A 2 -8.41 -17.09 34.21
N ALA A 3 -7.36 -16.53 33.61
CA ALA A 3 -7.27 -15.09 33.38
C ALA A 3 -7.55 -14.84 31.90
N LEU A 4 -8.84 -14.57 31.61
CA LEU A 4 -9.32 -14.00 30.37
C LEU A 4 -8.68 -12.59 30.25
N SER A 5 -7.46 -12.48 29.72
CA SER A 5 -6.87 -11.17 29.43
C SER A 5 -7.57 -10.63 28.17
N ALA A 6 -8.62 -9.86 28.42
CA ALA A 6 -9.30 -8.94 27.51
C ALA A 6 -8.92 -9.13 26.03
N VAL A 7 -9.74 -9.90 25.30
CA VAL A 7 -9.88 -9.72 23.86
C VAL A 7 -10.36 -8.28 23.69
N LYS A 8 -9.41 -7.34 23.57
CA LYS A 8 -9.69 -6.01 23.04
C LYS A 8 -10.44 -6.30 21.74
N ASN A 9 -11.69 -5.87 21.66
CA ASN A 9 -12.46 -5.87 20.42
C ASN A 9 -11.61 -5.18 19.36
N GLU A 10 -10.82 -5.95 18.61
CA GLU A 10 -10.12 -5.47 17.43
C GLU A 10 -11.24 -5.14 16.46
N ILE A 11 -11.66 -3.88 16.43
CA ILE A 11 -12.49 -3.37 15.35
C ILE A 11 -11.73 -3.77 14.09
N PRO A 12 -12.29 -4.65 13.23
CA PRO A 12 -11.58 -5.09 12.05
C PRO A 12 -11.20 -3.84 11.26
N LEU A 13 -9.90 -3.62 11.09
CA LEU A 13 -9.36 -2.45 10.41
C LEU A 13 -10.05 -2.36 9.05
N GLN A 14 -10.89 -1.34 8.88
CA GLN A 14 -11.70 -1.25 7.68
C GLN A 14 -10.78 -0.85 6.50
N PRO A 15 -10.70 -1.66 5.43
CA PRO A 15 -9.74 -1.42 4.34
C PRO A 15 -9.87 -0.03 3.70
N ASN A 16 -11.09 0.49 3.60
CA ASN A 16 -11.35 1.85 3.12
C ASN A 16 -10.73 2.93 4.02
N ARG A 17 -10.78 2.77 5.34
CA ARG A 17 -10.17 3.71 6.30
C ARG A 17 -8.65 3.67 6.24
N VAL A 18 -8.09 2.47 6.13
CA VAL A 18 -6.64 2.29 5.95
C VAL A 18 -6.19 2.96 4.66
N PHE A 19 -6.88 2.70 3.55
CA PHE A 19 -6.52 3.32 2.29
C PHE A 19 -6.67 4.84 2.29
N ALA A 20 -7.73 5.38 2.91
CA ALA A 20 -7.90 6.82 3.08
C ALA A 20 -6.74 7.44 3.87
N ALA A 21 -6.27 6.80 4.95
CA ALA A 21 -5.12 7.26 5.72
C ALA A 21 -3.83 7.26 4.89
N ILE A 22 -3.61 6.22 4.08
CA ILE A 22 -2.47 6.15 3.15
C ILE A 22 -2.54 7.30 2.14
N LEU A 23 -3.70 7.53 1.50
CA LEU A 23 -3.86 8.62 0.53
C LEU A 23 -3.57 9.99 1.13
N LEU A 24 -4.08 10.27 2.34
CA LEU A 24 -3.79 11.51 3.05
C LEU A 24 -2.28 11.70 3.30
N ARG A 25 -1.56 10.62 3.62
CA ARG A 25 -0.10 10.67 3.83
C ARG A 25 0.67 11.08 2.56
N TYR A 26 0.15 10.71 1.39
CA TYR A 26 0.72 11.06 0.08
C TYR A 26 0.08 12.32 -0.55
N GLY A 27 -0.80 13.03 0.16
CA GLY A 27 -1.41 14.27 -0.32
C GLY A 27 -2.58 14.09 -1.31
N TYR A 28 -3.14 12.89 -1.42
CA TYR A 28 -4.32 12.62 -2.25
C TYR A 28 -5.63 12.82 -1.48
N ASN A 29 -6.66 13.29 -2.17
CA ASN A 29 -8.00 13.48 -1.60
C ASN A 29 -8.76 12.13 -1.53
N PRO A 30 -9.07 11.60 -0.33
CA PRO A 30 -9.76 10.32 -0.18
C PRO A 30 -11.20 10.33 -0.73
N LYS A 31 -11.81 11.49 -0.98
CA LYS A 31 -13.15 11.57 -1.59
C LYS A 31 -13.17 11.05 -3.03
N MET A 32 -12.01 10.99 -3.69
CA MET A 32 -11.87 10.44 -5.05
C MET A 32 -11.57 8.94 -5.06
N MET A 33 -11.66 8.27 -3.90
CA MET A 33 -11.52 6.84 -3.79
C MET A 33 -12.68 6.11 -4.48
N TRP A 34 -12.33 5.02 -5.14
CA TRP A 34 -13.30 4.07 -5.68
C TRP A 34 -12.93 2.65 -5.26
N LYS A 35 -13.88 1.73 -5.38
CA LYS A 35 -13.67 0.29 -5.18
C LYS A 35 -14.18 -0.46 -6.40
N ARG A 36 -13.34 -1.32 -6.99
CA ARG A 36 -13.69 -2.17 -8.14
C ARG A 36 -13.02 -3.53 -7.99
N ASN A 37 -13.78 -4.61 -8.13
CA ASN A 37 -13.28 -5.99 -8.05
C ASN A 37 -12.41 -6.27 -6.81
N GLY A 38 -12.81 -5.73 -5.65
CA GLY A 38 -12.08 -5.90 -4.39
C GLY A 38 -10.84 -5.01 -4.21
N VAL A 39 -10.43 -4.27 -5.24
CA VAL A 39 -9.31 -3.32 -5.20
C VAL A 39 -9.85 -1.91 -4.94
N TYR A 40 -9.12 -1.15 -4.13
CA TYR A 40 -9.38 0.28 -3.96
C TYR A 40 -8.41 1.08 -4.84
N GLY A 41 -8.87 2.18 -5.41
CA GLY A 41 -8.01 3.11 -6.14
C GLY A 41 -8.44 4.55 -5.93
N CYS A 42 -7.63 5.50 -6.40
CA CYS A 42 -7.91 6.93 -6.23
C CYS A 42 -7.73 7.68 -7.54
N GLY A 43 -8.80 8.27 -8.08
CA GLY A 43 -8.75 9.02 -9.34
C GLY A 43 -8.01 8.29 -10.48
N ASN A 44 -7.21 9.04 -11.24
CA ASN A 44 -6.30 8.55 -12.28
C ASN A 44 -4.83 8.48 -11.83
N SER A 45 -4.55 8.38 -10.53
CA SER A 45 -3.19 8.54 -9.98
C SER A 45 -2.29 7.30 -10.07
N GLY A 46 -2.79 6.17 -10.58
CA GLY A 46 -2.08 4.88 -10.52
C GLY A 46 -2.02 4.26 -9.11
N PHE A 47 -2.53 4.96 -8.09
CA PHE A 47 -2.54 4.50 -6.70
C PHE A 47 -3.62 3.43 -6.50
N ARG A 48 -3.20 2.21 -6.16
CA ARG A 48 -4.10 1.08 -5.90
C ARG A 48 -3.79 0.43 -4.56
N PHE A 49 -4.81 -0.05 -3.87
CA PHE A 49 -4.71 -0.78 -2.61
C PHE A 49 -5.46 -2.10 -2.69
N TYR A 50 -4.79 -3.17 -2.24
CA TYR A 50 -5.20 -4.55 -2.32
C TYR A 50 -5.45 -5.08 -0.90
N PRO A 51 -6.70 -5.03 -0.40
CA PRO A 51 -7.05 -5.40 0.96
C PRO A 51 -6.74 -6.86 1.32
N LYS A 52 -6.78 -7.76 0.31
CA LYS A 52 -6.55 -9.19 0.51
C LYS A 52 -5.15 -9.45 1.07
N ASP A 53 -4.16 -8.73 0.54
CA ASP A 53 -2.76 -8.89 0.89
C ASP A 53 -2.22 -7.73 1.72
N TRP A 54 -3.05 -6.75 2.07
CA TRP A 54 -2.65 -5.52 2.76
C TRP A 54 -1.47 -4.83 2.08
N THR A 55 -1.52 -4.73 0.75
CA THR A 55 -0.49 -4.05 -0.06
C THR A 55 -1.09 -2.87 -0.81
N PHE A 56 -0.29 -1.87 -1.13
CA PHE A 56 -0.65 -0.86 -2.12
C PHE A 56 0.47 -0.69 -3.14
N SER A 57 0.10 -0.20 -4.32
CA SER A 57 1.02 0.19 -5.37
C SER A 57 0.91 1.67 -5.67
N ILE A 58 2.05 2.27 -5.98
CA ILE A 58 2.15 3.63 -6.52
C ILE A 58 2.85 3.52 -7.87
N SER A 59 2.15 3.94 -8.92
CA SER A 59 2.75 4.06 -10.24
C SER A 59 3.52 5.38 -10.36
N ARG A 60 4.77 5.31 -10.78
CA ARG A 60 5.64 6.49 -10.98
C ARG A 60 6.47 6.35 -12.26
N TRP A 61 6.79 7.50 -12.84
CA TRP A 61 7.80 7.54 -13.89
C TRP A 61 9.19 7.35 -13.27
N LYS A 62 9.93 6.38 -13.78
CA LYS A 62 11.33 6.14 -13.44
C LYS A 62 12.16 6.39 -14.69
N THR A 63 13.23 7.17 -14.54
CA THR A 63 14.20 7.41 -15.61
C THR A 63 15.44 6.59 -15.31
N GLU A 64 15.90 5.81 -16.29
CA GLU A 64 17.10 4.98 -16.17
C GLU A 64 18.01 5.27 -17.37
N TYR A 65 19.33 5.22 -17.13
CA TYR A 65 20.32 5.36 -18.19
C TYR A 65 20.73 3.97 -18.66
N VAL A 66 20.33 3.61 -19.87
CA VAL A 66 20.55 2.28 -20.45
C VAL A 66 21.22 2.46 -21.81
N GLY A 67 22.37 1.82 -22.02
CA GLY A 67 23.02 1.76 -23.33
C GLY A 67 23.36 3.12 -23.98
N GLY A 68 23.57 4.18 -23.19
CA GLY A 68 23.92 5.50 -23.73
C GLY A 68 22.75 6.50 -23.81
N GLN A 69 21.52 6.07 -23.52
CA GLN A 69 20.32 6.90 -23.59
C GLN A 69 19.52 6.87 -22.29
N TYR A 70 18.72 7.91 -22.06
CA TYR A 70 17.76 7.94 -20.96
C TYR A 70 16.43 7.36 -21.42
N GLU A 71 16.01 6.28 -20.78
CA GLU A 71 14.70 5.68 -20.97
C GLU A 71 13.77 6.06 -19.82
N ARG A 72 12.51 6.34 -20.13
CA ARG A 72 11.49 6.72 -19.15
C ARG A 72 10.42 5.65 -19.10
N ASN A 73 10.43 4.88 -18.03
CA ASN A 73 9.54 3.74 -17.83
C ASN A 73 8.48 4.07 -16.77
N PHE A 74 7.25 3.61 -16.97
CA PHE A 74 6.18 3.72 -15.98
C PHE A 74 6.21 2.47 -15.11
N VAL A 75 6.61 2.63 -13.84
CA VAL A 75 6.90 1.52 -12.93
C VAL A 75 5.95 1.55 -11.75
N ASP A 76 5.40 0.39 -11.40
CA ASP A 76 4.63 0.20 -10.18
C ASP A 76 5.56 -0.18 -9.03
N THR A 77 5.54 0.59 -7.95
CA THR A 77 6.24 0.24 -6.71
C THR A 77 5.24 -0.25 -5.68
N PHE A 78 5.48 -1.44 -5.11
CA PHE A 78 4.58 -2.07 -4.14
C PHE A 78 5.07 -1.87 -2.71
N TYR A 79 4.11 -1.74 -1.80
CA TYR A 79 4.35 -1.53 -0.38
C TYR A 79 3.46 -2.46 0.44
N LYS A 80 4.02 -3.06 1.49
CA LYS A 80 3.27 -3.86 2.47
C LYS A 80 2.88 -2.99 3.65
N VAL A 81 1.59 -2.96 3.97
CA VAL A 81 1.04 -2.24 5.11
C VAL A 81 1.22 -3.09 6.38
N VAL A 82 1.75 -2.46 7.43
CA VAL A 82 1.99 -3.06 8.73
C VAL A 82 1.26 -2.25 9.79
N PHE A 83 0.46 -2.94 10.61
CA PHE A 83 -0.30 -2.36 11.70
C PHE A 83 0.40 -2.61 13.02
N ASN A 84 0.63 -1.54 13.77
CA ASN A 84 1.04 -1.65 15.16
C ASN A 84 -0.19 -1.43 16.06
N ILE A 85 -0.69 -2.54 16.60
CA ILE A 85 -1.90 -2.55 17.45
C ILE A 85 -1.65 -1.85 18.79
N ALA A 86 -0.43 -1.93 19.33
CA ALA A 86 -0.08 -1.33 20.61
C ALA A 86 -0.09 0.21 20.53
N THR A 87 0.43 0.77 19.44
CA THR A 87 0.51 2.22 19.23
C THR A 87 -0.60 2.79 18.35
N ASN A 88 -1.52 1.95 17.89
CA ASN A 88 -2.58 2.30 16.93
C ASN A 88 -2.04 3.07 15.72
N SER A 89 -0.91 2.61 15.18
CA SER A 89 -0.23 3.27 14.06
C SER A 89 -0.15 2.36 12.84
N ILE A 90 -0.12 3.00 11.68
CA ILE A 90 0.01 2.34 10.38
C ILE A 90 1.37 2.74 9.80
N SER A 91 2.12 1.75 9.35
CA SER A 91 3.39 1.93 8.66
C SER A 91 3.42 1.05 7.41
N TRP A 92 4.40 1.26 6.54
CA TRP A 92 4.58 0.41 5.37
C TRP A 92 6.04 0.40 4.94
N HIS A 93 6.44 -0.70 4.32
CA HIS A 93 7.75 -0.86 3.72
C HIS A 93 7.60 -1.24 2.25
N GLU A 94 8.53 -0.77 1.42
CA GLU A 94 8.62 -1.13 0.01
C GLU A 94 8.94 -2.62 -0.11
N LEU A 95 8.21 -3.32 -0.97
CA LEU A 95 8.54 -4.67 -1.37
C LEU A 95 9.61 -4.56 -2.45
N GLN A 96 10.84 -4.99 -2.14
CA GLN A 96 11.87 -5.12 -3.17
C GLN A 96 11.44 -6.24 -4.13
N ASP A 97 11.48 -5.96 -5.42
CA ASP A 97 11.39 -7.00 -6.44
C ASP A 97 12.55 -7.97 -6.19
N VAL A 98 12.23 -9.18 -5.71
CA VAL A 98 13.18 -10.28 -5.63
C VAL A 98 13.44 -10.71 -7.08
N TYR A 99 14.35 -10.01 -7.75
CA TYR A 99 15.04 -10.56 -8.90
C TYR A 99 16.03 -11.59 -8.34
N GLU A 100 15.55 -12.80 -8.07
CA GLU A 100 16.44 -13.97 -8.06
C GLU A 100 16.95 -14.12 -9.49
N VAL A 101 18.07 -13.46 -9.79
CA VAL A 101 18.89 -13.80 -10.95
C VAL A 101 19.44 -15.18 -10.64
N SER A 102 18.74 -16.21 -11.13
CA SER A 102 19.30 -17.55 -11.22
C SER A 102 20.47 -17.46 -12.21
N ALA A 103 21.69 -17.43 -11.67
CA ALA A 103 22.92 -17.55 -12.43
C ALA A 103 23.13 -19.00 -12.90
#